data_AF-A0A4Q3TGE6-F1
#
_entry.id   AF-A0A4Q3TGE6-F1
#
_cell.length_a   1.000
_cell.length_b   1.000
_cell.length_c   1.000
_cell.angle_alpha   90.00
_cell.angle_beta   90.00
_cell.angle_gamma   90.00
#
_symmetry.space_group_name_H-M   'P 1'
#
loop_
_entity.id
_entity.type
_entity.pdbx_description
1 polymer ?
#
loop_
_entity_poly.entity_id
_entity_poly.type
_entity_poly.pdbx_seq_one_letter_code
_entity_poly.pdbx_strand_id
1 'polypeptide(L)'
;MRLPALTVTLASVFALASCASLGGAPEAPAGPPTVIRAAGEPAPPQARFYADCIAAAAIAGTYDKEASANLLRFTCTGAPARAFYDGLAAWSATSGSEVVAEGRTWRYTQKIKANPFGLDDCSSDSVGDFRCTVTLNVGEFLSAS
;
A
#
# COMPACT_ATOMS: atom_id res chain seq x y z
N MET A 1 -20.40 69.05 -29.64
CA MET A 1 -19.43 68.84 -28.53
C MET A 1 -18.63 67.60 -28.84
N ARG A 2 -17.29 67.73 -28.85
CA ARG A 2 -16.28 66.68 -29.01
C ARG A 2 -15.81 66.18 -27.63
N LEU A 3 -15.09 65.05 -27.63
CA LEU A 3 -14.19 64.42 -26.63
C LEU A 3 -14.66 63.05 -26.06
N PRO A 4 -13.73 62.11 -25.80
CA PRO A 4 -13.49 60.98 -26.73
C PRO A 4 -13.24 59.62 -26.04
N ALA A 5 -12.96 58.64 -26.89
CA ALA A 5 -12.16 57.41 -26.71
C ALA A 5 -11.57 57.09 -25.32
N LEU A 6 -11.81 55.85 -24.87
CA LEU A 6 -10.81 55.10 -24.13
C LEU A 6 -10.73 53.67 -24.68
N THR A 7 -9.83 53.50 -25.63
CA THR A 7 -9.35 52.20 -26.13
C THR A 7 -8.37 51.66 -25.10
N VAL A 8 -8.73 50.59 -24.38
CA VAL A 8 -7.77 49.85 -23.55
C VAL A 8 -7.45 48.54 -24.25
N THR A 9 -6.30 48.55 -24.91
CA THR A 9 -5.60 47.39 -25.44
C THR A 9 -5.07 46.57 -24.27
N LEU A 10 -5.58 45.35 -24.06
CA LEU A 10 -4.91 44.36 -23.21
C LEU A 10 -4.54 43.14 -24.08
N ALA A 11 -3.37 43.27 -24.71
CA ALA A 11 -2.59 42.14 -25.17
C ALA A 11 -1.89 41.53 -23.95
N SER A 12 -2.07 40.23 -23.70
CA SER A 12 -1.14 39.29 -23.03
C SER A 12 -1.91 38.08 -22.48
N VAL A 13 -2.37 37.16 -23.33
CA VAL A 13 -2.66 35.78 -22.88
C VAL A 13 -1.42 34.96 -23.22
N PHE A 14 -0.42 35.07 -22.33
CA PHE A 14 0.77 34.24 -22.37
C PHE A 14 0.38 32.80 -22.01
N ALA A 15 0.93 31.89 -22.80
CA ALA A 15 0.81 30.46 -22.68
C ALA A 15 1.22 29.96 -21.29
N LEU A 16 0.27 29.36 -20.57
CA LEU A 16 0.53 28.49 -19.43
C LEU A 16 -0.19 27.16 -19.67
N ALA A 17 0.23 26.45 -20.72
CA ALA A 17 -0.01 25.02 -20.89
C ALA A 17 1.30 24.27 -20.57
N SER A 18 1.82 24.48 -19.36
CA SER A 18 3.03 23.84 -18.87
C SER A 18 2.66 22.67 -17.96
N CYS A 19 2.87 21.46 -18.50
CA CYS A 19 3.18 20.22 -17.79
C CYS A 19 2.14 19.66 -16.80
N ALA A 20 0.95 19.34 -17.29
CA ALA A 20 0.12 18.29 -16.69
C ALA A 20 0.55 16.91 -17.24
N SER A 21 1.78 16.49 -16.94
CA SER A 21 2.26 15.14 -17.25
C SER A 21 3.28 14.67 -16.21
N LEU A 22 2.94 14.80 -14.93
CA LEU A 22 3.65 14.16 -13.83
C LEU A 22 2.66 13.21 -13.12
N GLY A 23 2.25 12.18 -13.85
CA GLY A 23 1.34 11.15 -13.33
C GLY A 23 1.21 9.93 -14.22
N GLY A 24 2.10 9.77 -15.22
CA GLY A 24 2.13 8.58 -16.06
C GLY A 24 2.48 7.38 -15.22
N ALA A 25 1.63 6.35 -15.25
CA ALA A 25 2.00 5.02 -14.79
C ALA A 25 3.37 4.65 -15.40
N PRO A 26 4.25 3.93 -14.66
CA PRO A 26 5.53 3.51 -15.19
C PRO A 26 5.30 2.82 -16.54
N GLU A 27 5.95 3.34 -17.58
CA GLU A 27 5.83 2.83 -18.94
C GLU A 27 6.22 1.34 -18.92
N ALA A 28 5.35 0.51 -19.47
CA ALA A 28 5.61 -0.93 -19.53
C ALA A 28 6.95 -1.15 -20.26
N PRO A 29 7.84 -2.03 -19.76
CA PRO A 29 9.14 -2.23 -20.38
C PRO A 29 8.99 -2.55 -21.88
N ALA A 30 9.66 -1.75 -22.72
CA ALA A 30 9.62 -1.97 -24.17
C ALA A 30 10.41 -3.23 -24.54
N GLY A 31 9.86 -4.02 -25.46
CA GLY A 31 10.50 -5.23 -25.99
C GLY A 31 9.70 -6.51 -25.73
N PRO A 32 10.14 -7.65 -26.28
CA PRO A 32 9.53 -8.94 -26.00
C PRO A 32 9.72 -9.32 -24.52
N PRO A 33 8.82 -10.13 -23.94
CA PRO A 33 9.00 -10.67 -22.60
C PRO A 33 10.34 -11.41 -22.46
N THR A 34 10.97 -11.29 -21.29
CA THR A 34 12.20 -12.03 -20.95
C THR A 34 11.95 -12.97 -19.79
N VAL A 35 12.61 -14.13 -19.80
CA VAL A 35 12.62 -15.11 -18.70
C VAL A 35 13.78 -14.90 -17.74
N ILE A 36 14.66 -13.94 -18.03
CA ILE A 36 15.82 -13.61 -17.18
C ILE A 36 15.32 -12.76 -16.00
N ARG A 37 15.54 -13.26 -14.79
CA ARG A 37 15.25 -12.53 -13.55
C ARG A 37 16.45 -11.67 -13.17
N ALA A 38 16.18 -10.46 -12.66
CA ALA A 38 17.21 -9.65 -12.01
C ALA A 38 17.80 -10.41 -10.80
N ALA A 39 19.06 -10.14 -10.49
CA ALA A 39 19.67 -10.66 -9.27
C ALA A 39 18.90 -10.15 -8.03
N GLY A 40 18.68 -11.02 -7.05
CA GLY A 40 18.06 -10.64 -5.80
C GLY A 40 19.02 -9.87 -4.89
N GLU A 41 18.45 -9.06 -4.00
CA GLU A 41 19.18 -8.41 -2.90
C GLU A 41 18.96 -9.18 -1.58
N PRO A 42 19.90 -9.13 -0.62
CA PRO A 42 19.68 -9.67 0.71
C PRO A 42 18.44 -9.04 1.35
N ALA A 43 17.54 -9.88 1.88
CA ALA A 43 16.33 -9.39 2.52
C ALA A 43 16.68 -8.60 3.80
N PRO A 44 16.07 -7.42 4.04
CA PRO A 44 16.30 -6.68 5.27
C PRO A 44 15.71 -7.46 6.47
N PRO A 45 16.19 -7.26 7.71
CA PRO A 45 15.76 -8.04 8.87
C PRO A 45 14.24 -8.05 9.11
N GLN A 46 13.53 -6.99 8.70
CA GLN A 46 12.08 -6.86 8.85
C GLN A 46 11.30 -7.82 7.94
N ALA A 47 11.91 -8.29 6.84
CA ALA A 47 11.28 -9.26 5.94
C ALA A 47 10.89 -10.57 6.65
N ARG A 48 11.57 -10.91 7.75
CA ARG A 48 11.23 -12.08 8.57
C ARG A 48 9.79 -12.04 9.09
N PHE A 49 9.25 -10.86 9.41
CA PHE A 49 7.90 -10.73 9.94
C PHE A 49 6.84 -11.18 8.95
N TYR A 50 7.04 -10.86 7.66
CA TYR A 50 6.18 -11.33 6.58
C TYR A 50 6.29 -12.84 6.40
N ALA A 51 7.52 -13.37 6.36
CA ALA A 51 7.75 -14.81 6.20
C ALA A 51 7.12 -15.63 7.34
N ASP A 52 7.34 -15.22 8.59
CA ASP A 52 6.80 -15.89 9.78
C ASP A 52 5.27 -15.83 9.81
N CYS A 53 4.67 -14.69 9.44
CA CYS A 53 3.22 -14.54 9.39
C CYS A 53 2.59 -15.41 8.29
N ILE A 54 3.14 -15.38 7.07
CA ILE A 54 2.67 -16.22 5.96
C ILE A 54 2.81 -17.70 6.32
N ALA A 55 3.93 -18.12 6.90
CA ALA A 55 4.14 -19.51 7.30
C ALA A 55 3.11 -19.95 8.36
N ALA A 56 2.88 -19.13 9.39
CA ALA A 56 1.89 -19.42 10.42
C ALA A 56 0.46 -19.48 9.84
N ALA A 57 0.10 -18.54 8.97
CA ALA A 57 -1.20 -18.52 8.32
C ALA A 57 -1.42 -19.75 7.43
N ALA A 58 -0.40 -20.15 6.67
CA ALA A 58 -0.44 -21.34 5.83
C ALA A 58 -0.62 -22.63 6.65
N ILE A 59 0.10 -22.77 7.77
CA ILE A 59 -0.05 -23.92 8.69
C ILE A 59 -1.46 -23.97 9.28
N ALA A 60 -2.02 -22.82 9.66
CA ALA A 60 -3.33 -22.73 10.26
C ALA A 60 -4.50 -22.74 9.25
N GLY A 61 -4.22 -22.69 7.94
CA GLY A 61 -5.26 -22.57 6.91
C GLY A 61 -6.03 -21.24 6.96
N THR A 62 -5.38 -20.17 7.41
CA THR A 62 -6.00 -18.85 7.65
C THR A 62 -5.61 -17.87 6.55
N TYR A 63 -5.99 -18.22 5.33
CA TYR A 63 -5.81 -17.37 4.16
C TYR A 63 -7.04 -17.39 3.25
N ASP A 64 -7.31 -16.26 2.60
CA ASP A 64 -8.46 -16.09 1.71
C ASP A 64 -8.14 -15.17 0.53
N LYS A 65 -8.91 -15.31 -0.55
CA LYS A 65 -8.88 -14.37 -1.68
C LYS A 65 -9.73 -13.15 -1.33
N GLU A 66 -9.21 -11.96 -1.58
CA GLU A 66 -10.00 -10.75 -1.51
C GLU A 66 -10.97 -10.65 -2.71
N ALA A 67 -12.28 -10.59 -2.45
CA ALA A 67 -13.33 -10.87 -3.44
C ALA A 67 -13.29 -10.01 -4.71
N SER A 68 -12.81 -8.77 -4.62
CA SER A 68 -12.78 -7.81 -5.74
C SER A 68 -11.36 -7.51 -6.22
N ALA A 69 -10.40 -8.36 -5.88
CA ALA A 69 -8.99 -8.12 -6.14
C ALA A 69 -8.23 -9.39 -6.55
N ASN A 70 -7.07 -9.18 -7.15
CA ASN A 70 -6.07 -10.23 -7.41
C ASN A 70 -5.13 -10.37 -6.20
N LEU A 71 -5.71 -10.39 -4.99
CA LEU A 71 -4.98 -10.36 -3.72
C LEU A 71 -5.34 -11.58 -2.89
N LEU A 72 -4.32 -12.14 -2.25
CA LEU A 72 -4.44 -13.20 -1.25
C LEU A 72 -4.06 -12.63 0.12
N ARG A 73 -4.93 -12.81 1.11
CA ARG A 73 -4.72 -12.34 2.48
C ARG A 73 -4.34 -13.51 3.37
N PHE A 74 -3.23 -13.37 4.07
CA PHE A 74 -2.73 -14.34 5.06
C PHE A 74 -2.89 -13.73 6.45
N THR A 75 -3.65 -14.38 7.33
CA THR A 75 -3.88 -13.89 8.68
C THR A 75 -3.11 -14.74 9.69
N CYS A 76 -2.17 -14.16 10.41
CA CYS A 76 -1.50 -14.83 11.53
C CYS A 76 -1.95 -14.25 12.87
N THR A 77 -1.84 -15.06 13.92
CA THR A 77 -2.14 -14.69 15.31
C THR A 77 -1.01 -15.14 16.25
N GLY A 78 -1.10 -14.80 17.53
CA GLY A 78 -0.16 -15.28 18.54
C GLY A 78 1.24 -14.66 18.40
N ALA A 79 2.29 -15.46 18.63
CA ALA A 79 3.68 -14.97 18.69
C ALA A 79 4.17 -14.29 17.39
N PRO A 80 3.94 -14.85 16.17
CA PRO A 80 4.30 -14.17 14.93
C PRO A 80 3.61 -12.81 14.77
N ALA A 81 2.30 -12.75 15.06
CA ALA A 81 1.54 -11.50 14.97
C ALA A 81 2.02 -10.46 15.99
N ARG A 82 2.33 -10.86 17.22
CA ARG A 82 2.90 -9.97 18.24
C ARG A 82 4.25 -9.40 17.79
N ALA A 83 5.14 -10.25 17.30
CA ALA A 83 6.46 -9.83 16.84
C ALA A 83 6.36 -8.82 15.68
N PHE A 84 5.43 -9.05 14.76
CA PHE A 84 5.20 -8.13 13.65
C PHE A 84 4.57 -6.81 14.12
N TYR A 85 3.53 -6.85 14.97
CA TYR A 85 2.91 -5.66 15.56
C TYR A 85 3.92 -4.79 16.32
N ASP A 86 4.80 -5.41 17.12
CA ASP A 86 5.87 -4.74 17.84
C ASP A 86 6.92 -4.17 16.87
N GLY A 87 7.26 -4.92 15.81
CA GLY A 87 8.16 -4.48 14.74
C GLY A 87 7.67 -3.26 13.97
N LEU A 88 6.35 -3.06 13.88
CA LEU A 88 5.74 -1.89 13.22
C LEU A 88 5.67 -0.64 14.12
N ALA A 89 6.01 -0.72 15.40
CA ALA A 89 5.82 0.38 16.35
C ALA A 89 6.51 1.69 15.90
N ALA A 90 7.82 1.63 15.64
CA ALA A 90 8.59 2.82 15.26
C ALA A 90 8.17 3.36 13.88
N TRP A 91 7.88 2.47 12.94
CA TRP A 91 7.45 2.84 11.59
C TRP A 91 6.08 3.54 11.60
N SER A 92 5.11 2.97 12.31
CA SER A 92 3.74 3.49 12.35
C SER A 92 3.65 4.83 13.08
N ALA A 93 4.44 5.01 14.15
CA ALA A 93 4.59 6.30 14.81
C ALA A 93 5.20 7.37 13.88
N THR A 94 6.20 7.01 13.08
CA THR A 94 6.89 7.94 12.17
C THR A 94 6.03 8.29 10.96
N SER A 95 5.37 7.31 10.36
CA SER A 95 4.58 7.47 9.13
C SER A 95 3.14 7.95 9.39
N GLY A 96 2.71 7.97 10.66
CA GLY A 96 1.33 8.26 11.04
C GLY A 96 0.36 7.20 10.52
N SER A 97 0.77 5.92 10.54
CA SER A 97 -0.03 4.77 10.11
C SER A 97 -0.57 3.95 11.28
N GLU A 98 -0.58 4.51 12.49
CA GLU A 98 -1.27 3.95 13.66
C GLU A 98 -2.69 4.53 13.78
N VAL A 99 -3.69 3.69 14.02
CA VAL A 99 -5.10 4.06 14.17
C VAL A 99 -5.70 3.31 15.35
N VAL A 100 -6.48 3.97 16.20
CA VAL A 100 -7.27 3.31 17.25
C VAL A 100 -8.72 3.25 16.80
N ALA A 101 -9.25 2.04 16.59
CA ALA A 101 -10.61 1.81 16.11
C ALA A 101 -11.10 0.42 16.55
N GLU A 102 -12.41 0.29 16.76
CA GLU A 102 -13.06 -0.99 17.09
C GLU A 102 -12.49 -1.69 18.33
N GLY A 103 -12.04 -0.89 19.32
CA GLY A 103 -11.44 -1.40 20.54
C GLY A 103 -10.02 -1.96 20.36
N ARG A 104 -9.37 -1.69 19.22
CA ARG A 104 -8.01 -2.15 18.90
C ARG A 104 -7.12 -1.00 18.47
N THR A 105 -5.83 -1.14 18.72
CA THR A 105 -4.80 -0.33 18.07
C THR A 105 -4.32 -1.07 16.83
N TRP A 106 -4.40 -0.41 15.69
CA TRP A 106 -4.01 -0.89 14.37
C TRP A 106 -2.74 -0.19 13.91
N ARG A 107 -1.82 -0.94 13.31
CA ARG A 107 -0.58 -0.44 12.70
C ARG A 107 -0.49 -0.98 11.29
N TYR A 108 -0.39 -0.07 10.33
CA TYR A 108 -0.31 -0.42 8.91
C TYR A 108 1.13 -0.25 8.40
N THR A 109 1.53 -1.09 7.44
CA THR A 109 2.83 -0.92 6.74
C THR A 109 2.89 0.35 5.90
N GLN A 110 1.73 0.97 5.62
CA GLN A 110 1.60 2.25 4.93
C GLN A 110 0.46 3.07 5.53
N LYS A 111 0.49 4.40 5.37
CA LYS A 111 -0.61 5.26 5.83
C LYS A 111 -1.88 5.00 5.03
N ILE A 112 -2.99 4.73 5.72
CA ILE A 112 -4.31 4.61 5.09
C ILE A 112 -4.69 5.95 4.45
N LYS A 113 -5.13 5.90 3.18
CA LYS A 113 -5.66 7.05 2.46
C LYS A 113 -7.18 7.13 2.48
N ALA A 114 -7.85 5.99 2.32
CA ALA A 114 -9.32 5.90 2.27
C ALA A 114 -9.84 4.65 2.97
N ASN A 115 -9.23 3.49 2.72
CA ASN A 115 -9.55 2.21 3.33
C ASN A 115 -8.26 1.34 3.38
N PRO A 116 -8.25 0.21 4.13
CA PRO A 116 -7.06 -0.63 4.26
C PRO A 116 -6.87 -1.63 3.10
N PHE A 117 -7.61 -1.50 2.00
CA PHE A 117 -7.56 -2.42 0.87
C PHE A 117 -6.12 -2.57 0.33
N GLY A 118 -5.66 -3.82 0.20
CA GLY A 118 -4.31 -4.12 -0.29
C GLY A 118 -3.16 -3.72 0.64
N LEU A 119 -3.44 -3.28 1.86
CA LEU A 119 -2.41 -2.98 2.86
C LEU A 119 -2.15 -4.21 3.72
N ASP A 120 -0.94 -4.25 4.29
CA ASP A 120 -0.64 -5.15 5.40
C ASP A 120 -0.86 -4.39 6.70
N ASP A 121 -1.41 -5.10 7.69
CA ASP A 121 -1.76 -4.51 8.96
C ASP A 121 -1.57 -5.49 10.11
N CYS A 122 -1.41 -4.92 11.30
CA CYS A 122 -1.42 -5.62 12.56
C CYS A 122 -2.29 -4.89 13.56
N SER A 123 -2.98 -5.61 14.43
CA SER A 123 -3.78 -5.02 15.50
C SER A 123 -3.63 -5.73 16.84
N SER A 124 -3.81 -4.98 17.92
CA SER A 124 -3.83 -5.46 19.30
C SER A 124 -5.05 -4.92 20.06
N ASP A 125 -5.67 -5.74 20.90
CA ASP A 125 -6.75 -5.34 21.81
C ASP A 125 -6.26 -4.80 23.17
N SER A 126 -4.94 -4.60 23.34
CA SER A 126 -4.25 -4.26 24.60
C SER A 126 -4.25 -5.33 25.71
N VAL A 127 -5.09 -6.36 25.61
CA VAL A 127 -5.17 -7.48 26.57
C VAL A 127 -4.25 -8.63 26.16
N GLY A 128 -3.86 -8.68 24.88
CA GLY A 128 -2.85 -9.59 24.36
C GLY A 128 -3.25 -10.35 23.10
N ASP A 129 -4.42 -10.06 22.51
CA ASP A 129 -4.83 -10.62 21.23
C ASP A 129 -4.18 -9.84 20.08
N PHE A 130 -3.17 -10.44 19.46
CA PHE A 130 -2.48 -9.90 18.28
C PHE A 130 -2.93 -10.62 17.03
N ARG A 131 -3.26 -9.83 16.00
CA ARG A 131 -3.62 -10.33 14.66
C ARG A 131 -2.89 -9.52 13.62
N CYS A 132 -2.33 -10.16 12.61
CA CYS A 132 -1.76 -9.47 11.47
C CYS A 132 -2.26 -10.09 10.18
N THR A 133 -2.46 -9.24 9.17
CA THR A 133 -2.81 -9.65 7.81
C THR A 133 -1.72 -9.18 6.85
N VAL A 134 -1.21 -10.12 6.06
CA VAL A 134 -0.29 -9.86 4.94
C VAL A 134 -1.03 -10.08 3.64
N THR A 135 -0.92 -9.12 2.73
CA THR A 135 -1.63 -9.11 1.46
C THR A 135 -0.65 -9.28 0.31
N LEU A 136 -0.82 -10.36 -0.46
CA LEU A 136 0.02 -10.69 -1.61
C LEU A 136 -0.75 -10.51 -2.91
N ASN A 137 -0.19 -9.76 -3.86
CA ASN A 137 -0.71 -9.74 -5.23
C ASN A 137 -0.31 -11.03 -5.96
N VAL A 138 -1.31 -11.79 -6.39
CA VAL A 138 -1.16 -13.10 -7.05
C VAL A 138 -1.54 -13.07 -8.53
N GLY A 139 -1.82 -11.89 -9.08
CA GLY A 139 -2.28 -11.73 -10.46
C GLY A 139 -3.62 -12.43 -10.73
N GLU A 140 -3.92 -12.64 -12.01
CA GLU A 140 -5.22 -13.18 -12.44
C GLU A 140 -5.37 -14.69 -12.21
N PHE A 141 -4.35 -15.36 -11.69
CA PHE A 141 -4.33 -16.82 -11.52
C PHE A 141 -5.53 -17.34 -10.72
N LEU A 142 -5.91 -16.64 -9.63
CA LEU A 142 -7.05 -17.01 -8.77
C LEU A 142 -8.39 -16.43 -9.25
N SER A 143 -8.42 -15.76 -10.41
CA SER A 143 -9.65 -15.23 -11.01
C SER A 143 -10.15 -16.10 -12.16
N ALA A 144 -9.36 -17.08 -12.60
CA ALA A 144 -9.72 -18.06 -13.63
C ALA A 144 -10.37 -19.34 -13.08
N SER A 145 -10.60 -19.42 -11.77
CA SER A 145 -11.16 -20.59 -11.05
C SER A 145 -12.66 -20.50 -10.84
#